data_AF-A0A5J4PLS5-F1
#
_entry.id   AF-A0A5J4PLS5-F1
#
_cell.length_a   1.000
_cell.length_b   1.000
_cell.length_c   1.000
_cell.angle_alpha   90.00
_cell.angle_beta   90.00
_cell.angle_gamma   90.00
#
_symmetry.space_group_name_H-M   'P 1'
#
loop_
_entity.id
_entity.type
_entity.pdbx_description
1 polymer ?
#
loop_
_entity_poly.entity_id
_entity_poly.type
_entity_poly.pdbx_seq_one_letter_code
_entity_poly.pdbx_strand_id
1 'polypeptide(L)' 'MNNILTNSIPKIASLCERYKVKKLYAFGSVLTDKFNNQSDIDLVVDFKEIDLKDYADNYFDLQYSLENVL' A
#
# COMPACT_ATOMS: atom_id res chain seq x y z
N MET A 1 -13.85 4.73 -6.48
CA MET A 1 -12.68 3.93 -6.05
C MET A 1 -12.50 2.81 -7.05
N ASN A 2 -11.34 2.68 -7.68
CA ASN A 2 -11.10 1.62 -8.66
C ASN A 2 -11.26 0.22 -8.04
N ASN A 3 -11.85 -0.72 -8.79
CA ASN A 3 -12.18 -2.06 -8.30
C ASN A 3 -10.96 -2.81 -7.74
N ILE A 4 -9.76 -2.51 -8.24
CA ILE A 4 -8.50 -3.10 -7.79
C ILE A 4 -8.25 -2.84 -6.30
N LEU A 5 -8.48 -1.60 -5.84
CA LEU A 5 -8.31 -1.24 -4.43
C LEU A 5 -9.40 -1.90 -3.58
N THR A 6 -10.66 -1.79 -3.99
CA THR A 6 -11.81 -2.29 -3.22
C THR A 6 -11.76 -3.81 -3.03
N ASN A 7 -11.38 -4.56 -4.07
CA ASN A 7 -11.27 -6.02 -4.02
C ASN A 7 -10.07 -6.50 -3.18
N SER A 8 -9.02 -5.67 -3.09
CA SER A 8 -7.80 -6.00 -2.36
C SER A 8 -7.79 -5.50 -0.91
N ILE A 9 -8.81 -4.76 -0.45
CA ILE A 9 -8.90 -4.23 0.93
C ILE A 9 -8.56 -5.28 2.00
N PRO A 10 -9.12 -6.51 1.99
CA PRO A 10 -8.81 -7.48 3.05
C PRO A 10 -7.33 -7.86 3.08
N LYS A 11 -6.71 -8.05 1.91
CA LYS A 11 -5.28 -8.38 1.79
C LYS A 11 -4.42 -7.20 2.22
N ILE A 12 -4.73 -5.98 1.75
CA ILE A 12 -4.01 -4.75 2.12
C ILE A 12 -4.07 -4.52 3.63
N ALA A 13 -5.24 -4.74 4.26
CA ALA A 13 -5.40 -4.62 5.70
C ALA A 13 -4.49 -5.61 6.46
N SER A 14 -4.44 -6.88 6.04
CA SER A 14 -3.51 -7.85 6.63
C SER A 14 -2.03 -7.48 6.45
N LEU A 15 -1.66 -6.92 5.29
CA LEU A 15 -0.30 -6.40 5.09
C LEU A 15 -0.02 -5.20 6.00
N CYS A 16 -0.98 -4.29 6.17
CA CYS A 16 -0.84 -3.14 7.06
C CYS A 16 -0.59 -3.58 8.51
N GLU A 17 -1.32 -4.60 8.99
CA GLU A 17 -1.08 -5.18 10.32
C GLU A 17 0.31 -5.81 10.42
N ARG A 18 0.69 -6.63 9.44
CA ARG A 18 1.99 -7.32 9.40
C ARG A 18 3.18 -6.37 9.41
N TYR A 19 3.11 -5.29 8.63
CA TYR A 19 4.21 -4.35 8.43
C TYR A 19 4.09 -3.07 9.26
N LYS A 20 3.38 -3.15 10.40
CA LYS A 20 3.27 -2.07 11.39
C LYS A 20 2.78 -0.75 10.78
N VAL A 21 1.93 -0.80 9.77
CA VAL A 21 1.30 0.39 9.20
C VAL A 21 0.28 0.94 10.19
N LYS A 22 0.37 2.24 10.44
CA LYS A 22 -0.61 3.00 11.22
C LYS A 22 -1.73 3.51 10.34
N LYS A 23 -1.38 4.07 9.16
CA LYS A 23 -2.34 4.50 8.14
C LYS A 23 -1.75 4.30 6.74
N LEU A 24 -2.61 3.93 5.79
CA LEU A 24 -2.28 3.84 4.38
C LEU A 24 -3.31 4.67 3.59
N TYR A 25 -2.82 5.49 2.67
CA TYR A 25 -3.65 6.35 1.83
C TYR A 25 -3.32 6.08 0.37
N ALA A 26 -4.35 6.00 -0.47
CA ALA A 26 -4.20 6.06 -1.91
C ALA A 26 -4.39 7.50 -2.40
N PHE A 27 -3.64 7.90 -3.42
CA PHE A 27 -3.80 9.19 -4.07
C PHE A 27 -3.48 9.07 -5.57
N GLY A 28 -3.47 10.19 -6.30
CA GLY A 28 -3.10 10.19 -7.71
C GLY A 28 -4.15 9.55 -8.62
N SER A 29 -3.68 8.96 -9.71
CA SER A 29 -4.54 8.54 -10.83
C SER A 29 -5.55 7.46 -10.44
N VAL A 30 -5.19 6.58 -9.51
CA VAL A 30 -6.01 5.43 -9.01
C VAL A 30 -7.33 5.84 -8.36
N LEU A 31 -7.53 7.12 -8.03
CA LEU A 31 -8.79 7.64 -7.50
C LEU A 31 -9.69 8.28 -8.57
N THR A 32 -9.26 8.30 -9.83
CA THR A 32 -9.91 9.01 -10.94
C THR A 32 -10.24 8.06 -12.09
N ASP A 33 -11.06 8.53 -13.03
CA ASP A 33 -11.41 7.81 -14.25
C ASP A 33 -10.27 7.73 -15.28
N LYS A 34 -9.09 8.31 -14.99
CA LYS A 34 -7.90 8.24 -15.84
C LYS A 34 -7.05 6.99 -15.60
N PHE A 35 -7.30 6.27 -14.49
CA PHE A 35 -6.58 5.06 -14.15
C PHE A 35 -6.78 3.98 -15.23
N ASN A 36 -5.68 3.36 -15.65
CA ASN A 36 -5.68 2.35 -16.70
C ASN A 36 -4.54 1.36 -16.48
N ASN A 37 -4.42 0.34 -17.34
CA ASN A 37 -3.46 -0.75 -17.19
C ASN A 37 -1.98 -0.32 -17.33
N GLN A 38 -1.70 0.93 -17.69
CA GLN A 38 -0.34 1.50 -17.73
C GLN A 38 -0.08 2.43 -16.55
N SER A 39 -1.07 2.66 -15.68
CA SER A 39 -0.97 3.53 -14.51
C SER A 39 -0.32 2.79 -13.34
N ASP A 40 0.46 3.51 -12.56
CA ASP A 40 0.91 3.10 -11.24
C ASP A 40 -0.16 3.35 -10.16
N ILE A 41 0.08 2.82 -8.96
CA ILE A 41 -0.77 3.03 -7.80
C ILE A 41 0.04 3.80 -6.75
N ASP A 42 -0.31 5.07 -6.58
CA ASP A 42 0.34 5.94 -5.63
C ASP A 42 -0.20 5.73 -4.21
N LEU A 43 0.70 5.38 -3.28
CA LEU A 43 0.38 5.16 -1.87
C LEU A 43 1.26 6.01 -0.96
N VAL A 44 0.68 6.53 0.13
CA VAL A 44 1.41 7.11 1.26
C VAL A 44 1.19 6.26 2.49
N VAL A 45 2.27 5.92 3.17
CA VAL A 45 2.26 5.10 4.38
C VAL A 45 2.74 5.91 5.60
N ASP A 46 1.98 5.81 6.68
CA ASP A 46 2.38 6.24 8.03
C ASP A 46 2.60 4.96 8.85
N PHE A 47 3.82 4.73 9.33
CA PHE A 47 4.15 3.57 10.16
C PHE A 47 3.94 3.86 11.65
N LYS A 48 3.72 2.79 12.42
CA LYS A 48 3.89 2.82 13.88
C LYS A 48 5.39 2.98 14.19
N GLU A 49 5.73 3.01 15.47
CA GLU A 49 7.14 3.00 15.88
C GLU A 49 7.83 1.71 15.40
N ILE A 50 8.93 1.89 14.66
CA ILE A 50 9.79 0.82 14.13
C ILE A 50 11.23 1.21 14.50
N ASP A 51 11.99 0.24 15.00
CA ASP A 51 13.43 0.44 15.22
C ASP A 51 14.12 0.84 13.92
N LEU A 52 15.00 1.83 13.97
CA LEU A 52 15.67 2.38 12.78
C LEU A 52 16.37 1.30 11.93
N LYS A 53 16.94 0.28 12.58
CA LYS A 53 17.61 -0.86 11.92
C LYS A 53 16.66 -1.73 11.08
N ASP A 54 15.36 -1.77 11.41
CA ASP A 54 14.36 -2.62 10.77
C ASP A 54 13.48 -1.82 9.79
N TYR A 55 13.60 -0.48 9.79
CA TYR A 55 12.72 0.40 9.03
C TYR A 55 12.80 0.16 7.51
N ALA A 56 14.02 0.05 6.97
CA ALA A 56 14.22 -0.11 5.54
C ALA A 56 13.65 -1.45 5.04
N ASP A 57 13.97 -2.54 5.74
CA ASP A 57 13.45 -3.87 5.40
C ASP A 57 11.92 -3.90 5.51
N ASN A 58 11.34 -3.35 6.58
CA ASN A 58 9.87 -3.28 6.73
C ASN A 58 9.22 -2.46 5.61
N TYR A 59 9.83 -1.35 5.20
CA TYR A 59 9.34 -0.51 4.11
C TYR A 59 9.32 -1.30 2.78
N PHE A 60 10.45 -1.90 2.40
CA PHE A 60 10.56 -2.59 1.13
C PHE A 60 9.75 -3.89 1.11
N ASP A 61 9.70 -4.65 2.21
CA ASP A 61 8.86 -5.83 2.30
C ASP A 61 7.36 -5.51 2.16
N LEU A 62 6.91 -4.39 2.75
CA LEU A 62 5.55 -3.90 2.52
C LEU A 62 5.34 -3.54 1.05
N GLN A 63 6.26 -2.79 0.44
CA GLN A 63 6.17 -2.38 -0.95
C GLN A 63 6.01 -3.59 -1.88
N TYR A 64 6.94 -4.56 -1.81
CA TYR A 64 6.89 -5.76 -2.64
C TYR A 64 5.63 -6.61 -2.36
N SER A 65 5.16 -6.64 -1.11
CA SER A 65 3.92 -7.35 -0.78
C SER A 65 2.68 -6.68 -1.38
N LEU A 66 2.65 -5.35 -1.43
CA LEU A 66 1.57 -4.59 -2.06
C LEU A 66 1.56 -4.79 -3.57
N GLU A 67 2.73 -4.80 -4.23
CA GLU A 67 2.87 -5.08 -5.67
C GLU A 67 2.37 -6.48 -6.07
N ASN A 68 2.35 -7.44 -5.15
CA ASN A 68 1.80 -8.78 -5.40
C ASN A 68 0.26 -8.86 -5.25
N VAL A 69 -0.35 -7.85 -4.64
CA VAL A 69 -1.77 -7.84 -4.26
C VAL A 69 -2.58 -6.81 -5.07
N LEU A 70 -1.90 -5.79 -5.59
CA LEU A 70 -2.44 -4.70 -6.38
C LEU A 70 -1.99 -4.83 -7.83
#